data_AF-A0A7S4G4P6-F1
#
_entry.id   AF-A0A7S4G4P6-F1
#
_cell.length_a   1.000
_cell.length_b   1.000
_cell.length_c   1.000
_cell.angle_alpha   90.00
_cell.angle_beta   90.00
_cell.angle_gamma   90.00
#
_symmetry.space_group_name_H-M   'P 1'
#
loop_
_entity.id
_entity.type
_entity.pdbx_description
1 polymer ?
#
loop_
_entity_poly.entity_id
_entity_poly.type
_entity_poly.pdbx_seq_one_letter_code
_entity_poly.pdbx_strand_id
1 'polypeptide(L)'
;GGLVVVLLLLPHLHHQRVPIALVYLALGVVYALVDSHGHGVALGLHWPLRPLASEWDWGQLLQGFLVAGLPQLPLTTLNSIVAVVSLSDELFRRPCDAPHSPASPDPLAPPAPHPEERYAQPVEDLEAAPGPDGGAAADSLVRLPTLRSVAVSVGLLNLGSVWFGSMPMCHGCGGLASQYLFGARTQMSVLMLGTAKMTLAVLLGPSLLTLFRHFPPTLLATFLLVSGLELATTARDISTKLDMTVMCLTVVGSLASNSLSGFVVGMLAHFLLGAGSCLLRRSA
;
A
#
# COMPACT_ATOMS: atom_id res chain seq x y z
N GLY A 1 28.31 14.00 1.50
CA GLY A 1 27.38 14.69 0.57
C GLY A 1 25.93 14.33 0.84
N GLY A 2 25.50 13.09 0.55
CA GLY A 2 24.08 12.71 0.54
C GLY A 2 23.33 12.79 1.88
N LEU A 3 23.95 12.39 3.00
CA LEU A 3 23.30 12.45 4.32
C LEU A 3 22.93 13.88 4.73
N VAL A 4 23.80 14.84 4.43
CA VAL A 4 23.55 16.26 4.71
C VAL A 4 22.36 16.77 3.90
N VAL A 5 22.26 16.37 2.62
CA VAL A 5 21.10 16.71 1.78
C VAL A 5 19.82 16.10 2.34
N VAL A 6 19.82 14.81 2.70
CA VAL A 6 18.66 14.13 3.31
C VAL A 6 18.19 14.87 4.57
N LEU A 7 19.11 15.21 5.47
CA LEU A 7 18.81 15.91 6.73
C LEU A 7 18.27 17.33 6.51
N LEU A 8 18.75 18.04 5.49
CA LEU A 8 18.27 19.38 5.12
C LEU A 8 16.87 19.34 4.47
N LEU A 9 16.57 18.31 3.67
CA LEU A 9 15.28 18.17 2.99
C LEU A 9 14.18 17.65 3.92
N LEU A 10 14.53 16.86 4.94
CA LEU A 10 13.60 16.22 5.87
C LEU A 10 12.57 17.18 6.52
N PRO A 11 12.97 18.31 7.14
CA PRO A 11 12.02 19.20 7.81
C PRO A 11 11.04 19.87 6.84
N HIS A 12 11.39 19.96 5.56
CA HIS A 12 10.55 20.57 4.54
C HIS A 12 9.42 19.63 4.10
N LEU A 13 9.65 18.31 4.10
CA LEU A 13 8.66 17.34 3.61
C LEU A 13 7.36 17.28 4.43
N HIS A 14 7.35 17.79 5.66
CA HIS A 14 6.15 17.86 6.51
C HIS A 14 5.28 19.11 6.28
N HIS A 15 5.67 20.03 5.40
CA HIS A 15 4.95 21.29 5.23
C HIS A 15 3.69 21.10 4.37
N GLN A 16 2.52 21.02 5.01
CA GLN A 16 1.24 20.63 4.37
C GLN A 16 0.67 21.57 3.30
N ARG A 17 1.25 22.77 3.10
CA ARG A 17 0.73 23.77 2.15
C ARG A 17 1.24 23.57 0.72
N VAL A 18 2.35 22.88 0.53
CA VAL A 18 2.98 22.67 -0.78
C VAL A 18 3.29 21.19 -0.92
N PRO A 19 2.97 20.54 -2.04
CA PRO A 19 3.33 19.14 -2.27
C PRO A 19 4.85 19.03 -2.53
N ILE A 20 5.66 19.17 -1.49
CA ILE A 20 7.11 19.31 -1.58
C ILE A 20 7.76 18.07 -2.21
N ALA A 21 7.16 16.88 -2.04
CA ALA A 21 7.57 15.68 -2.76
C ALA A 21 7.49 15.86 -4.29
N LEU A 22 6.43 16.51 -4.81
CA LEU A 22 6.29 16.82 -6.23
C LEU A 22 7.31 17.88 -6.68
N VAL A 23 7.59 18.88 -5.84
CA VAL A 23 8.61 19.90 -6.13
C VAL A 23 9.99 19.25 -6.25
N TYR A 24 10.38 18.40 -5.31
CA TYR A 24 11.65 17.69 -5.37
C TYR A 24 11.71 16.69 -6.52
N LEU A 25 10.61 16.00 -6.84
CA LEU A 25 10.54 15.15 -8.02
C LEU A 25 10.78 15.97 -9.30
N ALA A 26 10.12 17.12 -9.44
CA ALA A 26 10.31 18.02 -10.58
C ALA A 26 11.75 18.53 -10.68
N LEU A 27 12.35 18.94 -9.56
CA LEU A 27 13.76 19.34 -9.50
C LEU A 27 14.70 18.19 -9.88
N GLY A 28 14.42 16.97 -9.42
CA GLY A 28 15.18 15.78 -9.78
C GLY A 28 15.07 15.44 -11.28
N VAL A 29 13.90 15.63 -11.88
CA VAL A 29 13.69 15.48 -13.32
C VAL A 29 14.44 16.56 -14.09
N VAL A 30 14.38 17.83 -13.67
CA VAL A 30 15.14 18.93 -14.29
C VAL A 30 16.64 18.65 -14.20
N TYR A 31 17.13 18.25 -13.03
CA TYR A 31 18.53 17.85 -12.85
C TYR A 31 18.90 16.71 -13.79
N ALA A 32 18.10 15.65 -13.87
CA ALA A 32 18.37 14.51 -14.73
C ALA A 32 18.35 14.88 -16.23
N LEU A 33 17.46 15.79 -16.64
CA LEU A 33 17.44 16.35 -17.99
C LEU A 33 18.68 17.19 -18.27
N VAL A 34 19.18 17.91 -17.26
CA VAL A 34 20.41 18.70 -17.34
C VAL A 34 21.67 17.84 -17.40
N ASP A 35 21.72 16.81 -16.59
CA ASP A 35 22.86 15.91 -16.54
C ASP A 35 22.92 14.99 -17.79
N SER A 36 21.75 14.64 -18.34
CA SER A 36 21.64 13.83 -19.57
C SER A 36 21.84 14.62 -20.86
N HIS A 37 22.15 15.92 -20.80
CA HIS A 37 22.45 16.73 -21.98
C HIS A 37 23.51 16.05 -22.87
N GLY A 38 23.16 15.77 -24.12
CA GLY A 38 24.03 15.09 -25.10
C GLY A 38 23.83 13.58 -25.24
N HIS A 39 23.05 12.92 -24.36
CA HIS A 39 22.80 11.47 -24.41
C HIS A 39 21.52 11.07 -25.19
N GLY A 40 20.99 11.96 -26.03
CA GLY A 40 19.94 11.63 -27.00
C GLY A 40 18.61 11.18 -26.39
N VAL A 41 17.94 12.05 -25.63
CA VAL A 41 16.51 11.86 -25.30
C VAL A 41 15.72 12.01 -26.60
N ALA A 42 15.29 10.88 -27.17
CA ALA A 42 14.58 10.84 -28.44
C ALA A 42 13.15 10.34 -28.21
N LEU A 43 12.19 11.02 -28.82
CA LEU A 43 10.83 10.52 -28.93
C LEU A 43 10.80 9.42 -29.98
N GLY A 44 10.22 8.28 -29.64
CA GLY A 44 10.12 7.14 -30.55
C GLY A 44 8.97 6.23 -30.13
N LEU A 45 8.48 5.41 -31.06
CA LEU A 45 7.51 4.39 -30.70
C LEU A 45 8.26 3.16 -30.20
N HIS A 46 8.17 2.90 -28.91
CA HIS A 46 8.84 1.79 -28.23
C HIS A 46 7.81 0.76 -27.82
N TRP A 47 8.04 -0.49 -28.21
CA TRP A 47 7.26 -1.62 -27.74
C TRP A 47 7.93 -2.21 -26.49
N PRO A 48 7.17 -2.58 -25.44
CA PRO A 48 7.74 -3.19 -24.24
C PRO A 48 8.65 -4.37 -24.62
N LEU A 49 9.88 -4.26 -24.13
CA LEU A 49 10.99 -5.17 -24.41
C LEU A 49 10.61 -6.60 -24.03
N ARG A 50 10.72 -7.49 -25.04
CA ARG A 50 10.68 -8.96 -25.00
C ARG A 50 9.69 -9.60 -24.01
N PRO A 51 8.64 -10.30 -24.48
CA PRO A 51 7.95 -11.27 -23.64
C PRO A 51 8.99 -12.22 -23.06
N LEU A 52 8.98 -12.44 -21.73
CA LEU A 52 9.85 -13.40 -21.02
C LEU A 52 9.72 -14.84 -21.54
N ALA A 53 8.86 -15.07 -22.54
CA ALA A 53 8.56 -16.36 -23.13
C ALA A 53 9.75 -17.09 -23.76
N SER A 54 10.89 -16.42 -24.03
CA SER A 54 12.00 -17.06 -24.76
C SER A 54 12.98 -17.88 -23.90
N GLU A 55 13.00 -17.75 -22.56
CA GLU A 55 13.95 -18.48 -21.69
C GLU A 55 13.29 -18.90 -20.36
N TRP A 56 12.33 -19.83 -20.40
CA TRP A 56 11.71 -20.39 -19.19
C TRP A 56 12.63 -21.40 -18.53
N ASP A 57 13.09 -21.09 -17.31
CA ASP A 57 13.77 -22.02 -16.42
C ASP A 57 12.92 -22.28 -15.16
N TRP A 58 12.49 -23.52 -15.00
CA TRP A 58 11.70 -23.95 -13.84
C TRP A 58 12.45 -23.79 -12.52
N GLY A 59 13.79 -23.88 -12.53
CA GLY A 59 14.62 -23.65 -11.35
C GLY A 59 14.54 -22.21 -10.88
N GLN A 60 14.73 -21.25 -11.80
CA GLN A 60 14.59 -19.82 -11.52
C GLN A 60 13.16 -19.44 -11.13
N LEU A 61 12.14 -20.05 -11.75
CA LEU A 61 10.75 -19.82 -11.37
C LEU A 61 10.49 -20.26 -9.92
N LEU A 62 10.94 -21.46 -9.55
CA LEU A 62 10.77 -21.97 -8.19
C LEU A 62 11.56 -21.13 -7.19
N GLN A 63 12.79 -20.74 -7.51
CA GLN A 63 13.59 -19.87 -6.67
C GLN A 63 12.94 -18.49 -6.48
N GLY A 64 12.44 -17.87 -7.55
CA GLY A 64 11.72 -16.61 -7.48
C GLY A 64 10.44 -16.71 -6.65
N PHE A 65 9.68 -17.81 -6.82
CA PHE A 65 8.50 -18.08 -6.01
C PHE A 65 8.84 -18.24 -4.52
N LEU A 66 9.87 -19.03 -4.18
CA LEU A 66 10.24 -19.29 -2.78
C LEU A 66 10.88 -18.07 -2.10
N VAL A 67 11.74 -17.35 -2.81
CA VAL A 67 12.53 -16.23 -2.25
C VAL A 67 11.77 -14.91 -2.28
N ALA A 68 10.94 -14.67 -3.29
CA ALA A 68 10.21 -13.40 -3.43
C ALA A 68 8.69 -13.57 -3.34
N GLY A 69 8.12 -14.60 -3.97
CA GLY A 69 6.67 -14.84 -3.98
C GLY A 69 6.09 -15.14 -2.60
N LEU A 70 6.62 -16.14 -1.90
CA LEU A 70 6.13 -16.56 -0.57
C LEU A 70 6.24 -15.44 0.48
N PRO A 71 7.37 -14.73 0.63
CA PRO A 71 7.46 -13.60 1.57
C PRO A 71 6.53 -12.43 1.26
N GLN A 72 6.07 -12.32 0.01
CA GLN A 72 5.17 -11.25 -0.42
C GLN A 72 3.70 -11.56 -0.09
N LEU A 73 3.33 -12.82 0.17
CA LEU A 73 1.95 -13.21 0.48
C LEU A 73 1.39 -12.51 1.73
N PRO A 74 2.07 -12.50 2.90
CA PRO A 74 1.56 -11.80 4.07
C PRO A 74 1.46 -10.29 3.82
N LEU A 75 2.49 -9.70 3.20
CA LEU A 75 2.54 -8.27 2.94
C LEU A 75 1.43 -7.80 1.99
N THR A 76 1.17 -8.56 0.94
CA THR A 76 0.10 -8.26 -0.04
C THR A 76 -1.26 -8.44 0.59
N THR A 77 -1.45 -9.49 1.39
CA THR A 77 -2.72 -9.75 2.07
C THR A 77 -3.05 -8.62 3.05
N LEU A 78 -2.11 -8.26 3.93
CA LEU A 78 -2.31 -7.23 4.93
C LEU A 78 -2.42 -5.84 4.30
N ASN A 79 -1.39 -5.41 3.55
CA ASN A 79 -1.31 -4.02 3.08
C ASN A 79 -2.15 -3.73 1.84
N SER A 80 -2.55 -4.76 1.08
CA SER A 80 -3.16 -4.56 -0.23
C SER A 80 -4.51 -5.25 -0.44
N ILE A 81 -4.92 -6.13 0.47
CA ILE A 81 -6.27 -6.71 0.48
C ILE A 81 -7.04 -6.19 1.69
N VAL A 82 -6.58 -6.53 2.91
CA VAL A 82 -7.26 -6.14 4.16
C VAL A 82 -7.27 -4.62 4.32
N ALA A 83 -6.11 -3.97 4.22
CA ALA A 83 -6.03 -2.51 4.38
C ALA A 83 -6.83 -1.75 3.30
N VAL A 84 -6.89 -2.26 2.07
CA VAL A 84 -7.66 -1.63 0.99
C VAL A 84 -9.16 -1.74 1.23
N VAL A 85 -9.65 -2.91 1.66
CA VAL A 85 -11.06 -3.10 2.02
C VAL A 85 -11.44 -2.22 3.20
N SER A 86 -10.63 -2.23 4.26
CA SER A 86 -10.85 -1.41 5.46
C SER A 86 -10.82 0.09 5.15
N LEU A 87 -9.87 0.54 4.31
CA LEU A 87 -9.80 1.95 3.91
C LEU A 87 -10.96 2.34 3.01
N SER A 88 -11.38 1.47 2.08
CA SER A 88 -12.53 1.76 1.21
C SER A 88 -13.81 1.91 2.03
N ASP A 89 -13.96 1.09 3.08
CA ASP A 89 -15.04 1.22 4.05
C ASP A 89 -15.02 2.60 4.73
N GLU A 90 -13.87 3.01 5.24
CA GLU A 90 -13.74 4.30 5.92
C GLU A 90 -13.99 5.50 4.99
N LEU A 91 -13.50 5.44 3.75
CA LEU A 91 -13.59 6.54 2.79
C LEU A 91 -14.98 6.67 2.15
N PHE A 92 -15.69 5.56 1.93
CA PHE A 92 -16.92 5.55 1.11
C PHE A 92 -18.17 5.07 1.86
N ARG A 93 -18.05 4.45 3.05
CA ARG A 93 -19.21 4.05 3.87
C ARG A 93 -19.69 5.15 4.84
N ARG A 94 -18.83 6.11 5.22
CA ARG A 94 -19.28 7.22 6.08
C ARG A 94 -20.29 8.09 5.30
N PRO A 95 -21.50 8.34 5.83
CA PRO A 95 -22.47 9.24 5.20
C PRO A 95 -21.84 10.59 4.89
N CYS A 96 -22.09 11.12 3.70
CA CYS A 96 -21.54 12.39 3.21
C CYS A 96 -21.88 13.64 4.05
N ASP A 97 -22.59 13.50 5.17
CA ASP A 97 -23.15 14.62 5.94
C ASP A 97 -22.62 14.77 7.37
N ALA A 98 -21.61 14.02 7.80
CA ALA A 98 -20.93 14.32 9.06
C ALA A 98 -19.86 15.41 8.83
N PRO A 99 -20.03 16.63 9.36
CA PRO A 99 -19.04 17.69 9.16
C PRO A 99 -17.67 17.23 9.65
N HIS A 100 -16.62 17.56 8.90
CA HIS A 100 -15.22 17.39 9.28
C HIS A 100 -14.91 18.17 10.57
N SER A 101 -15.31 17.63 11.71
CA SER A 101 -14.88 18.06 13.03
C SER A 101 -13.95 16.99 13.59
N PRO A 102 -12.75 17.34 14.08
CA PRO A 102 -11.95 16.45 14.91
C PRO A 102 -12.63 16.40 16.29
N ALA A 103 -13.81 15.79 16.36
CA ALA A 103 -14.57 15.68 17.59
C ALA A 103 -14.53 14.24 18.07
N SER A 104 -14.05 14.11 19.30
CA SER A 104 -14.14 12.99 20.24
C SER A 104 -15.17 11.90 19.89
N PRO A 105 -14.85 10.61 20.16
CA PRO A 105 -15.82 9.53 20.04
C PRO A 105 -17.07 9.90 20.87
N ASP A 106 -18.24 9.81 20.24
CA ASP A 106 -19.53 9.93 20.91
C ASP A 106 -19.57 8.93 22.08
N PRO A 107 -19.63 9.40 23.35
CA PRO A 107 -19.59 8.53 24.52
C PRO A 107 -20.78 7.55 24.60
N LEU A 108 -21.83 7.78 23.81
CA LEU A 108 -23.06 7.00 23.77
C LEU A 108 -23.16 6.09 22.55
N ALA A 109 -22.22 6.18 21.60
CA ALA A 109 -22.20 5.25 20.47
C ALA A 109 -21.79 3.86 20.98
N PRO A 110 -22.55 2.80 20.64
CA PRO A 110 -22.14 1.45 20.97
C PRO A 110 -20.74 1.19 20.37
N PRO A 111 -19.84 0.53 21.12
CA PRO A 111 -18.49 0.25 20.62
C PRO A 111 -18.61 -0.49 19.29
N ALA A 112 -17.92 0.02 18.27
CA ALA A 112 -17.90 -0.61 16.97
C ALA A 112 -17.47 -2.08 17.13
N PRO A 113 -18.18 -3.05 16.53
CA PRO A 113 -17.83 -4.46 16.66
C PRO A 113 -16.40 -4.69 16.17
N HIS A 114 -15.72 -5.65 16.79
CA HIS A 114 -14.33 -5.95 16.46
C HIS A 114 -14.23 -6.30 14.96
N PRO A 115 -13.11 -5.96 14.28
CA PRO A 115 -12.96 -6.17 12.84
C PRO A 115 -13.29 -7.60 12.41
N GLU A 116 -12.91 -8.59 13.21
CA GLU A 116 -13.18 -10.01 12.95
C GLU A 116 -14.67 -10.34 12.92
N GLU A 117 -15.47 -9.76 13.82
CA GLU A 117 -16.94 -9.91 13.84
C GLU A 117 -17.60 -9.18 12.67
N ARG A 118 -17.05 -8.02 12.28
CA ARG A 118 -17.52 -7.23 11.14
C ARG A 118 -17.29 -7.94 9.79
N TYR A 119 -16.21 -8.70 9.66
CA TYR A 119 -15.90 -9.47 8.45
C TYR A 119 -16.53 -10.87 8.41
N ALA A 120 -16.97 -11.40 9.56
CA ALA A 120 -17.63 -12.70 9.66
C ALA A 120 -19.14 -12.67 9.30
N GLN A 121 -19.75 -11.49 9.23
CA GLN A 121 -21.14 -11.31 8.86
C GLN A 121 -21.34 -11.58 7.35
N PRO A 122 -22.22 -12.52 6.96
CA PRO A 122 -22.65 -12.69 5.58
C PRO A 122 -23.16 -11.36 5.02
N VAL A 123 -22.78 -11.03 3.78
CA VAL A 123 -23.18 -9.76 3.13
C VAL A 123 -24.71 -9.62 3.06
N GLU A 124 -25.42 -10.74 2.99
CA GLU A 124 -26.89 -10.84 2.98
C GLU A 124 -27.53 -10.39 4.31
N ASP A 125 -26.82 -10.53 5.44
CA ASP A 125 -27.33 -10.15 6.76
C ASP A 125 -27.14 -8.64 7.04
N LEU A 126 -26.16 -7.98 6.40
CA LEU A 126 -26.03 -6.53 6.43
C LEU A 126 -27.09 -5.81 5.60
N GLU A 127 -27.60 -6.45 4.54
CA GLU A 127 -28.72 -5.93 3.75
C GLU A 127 -30.06 -6.02 4.51
N ALA A 128 -30.14 -6.84 5.56
CA ALA A 128 -31.36 -7.09 6.34
C ALA A 128 -31.49 -6.24 7.63
N ALA A 129 -30.48 -5.44 7.99
CA ALA A 129 -30.54 -4.61 9.19
C ALA A 129 -31.45 -3.38 8.97
N PRO A 130 -32.54 -3.21 9.76
CA PRO A 130 -33.43 -2.08 9.61
C PRO A 130 -32.70 -0.79 10.03
N GLY A 131 -32.72 0.23 9.16
CA GLY A 131 -32.26 1.56 9.50
C GLY A 131 -33.11 2.17 10.64
N PRO A 132 -32.57 3.16 11.39
CA PRO A 132 -33.26 3.78 12.53
C PRO A 132 -34.62 4.41 12.18
N ASP A 133 -34.95 4.58 10.89
CA ASP A 133 -36.09 5.35 10.42
C ASP A 133 -37.15 4.55 9.66
N GLY A 134 -37.07 3.21 9.59
CA GLY A 134 -38.12 2.36 8.98
C GLY A 134 -38.39 2.59 7.48
N GLY A 135 -37.61 3.44 6.82
CA GLY A 135 -37.59 3.62 5.36
C GLY A 135 -36.54 2.73 4.71
N ALA A 136 -36.85 2.21 3.51
CA ALA A 136 -35.94 1.38 2.73
C ALA A 136 -34.63 2.13 2.42
N ALA A 137 -33.59 1.90 3.21
CA ALA A 137 -32.23 2.41 3.04
C ALA A 137 -31.46 1.73 1.87
N ALA A 138 -32.18 1.25 0.86
CA ALA A 138 -31.62 0.41 -0.19
C ALA A 138 -31.01 1.21 -1.36
N ASP A 139 -31.21 2.53 -1.44
CA ASP A 139 -30.97 3.29 -2.68
C ASP A 139 -29.66 4.11 -2.72
N SER A 140 -28.77 3.99 -1.72
CA SER A 140 -27.49 4.69 -1.73
C SER A 140 -26.30 3.88 -1.19
N LEU A 141 -26.40 2.55 -1.17
CA LEU A 141 -25.28 1.70 -0.77
C LEU A 141 -24.25 1.63 -1.91
N VAL A 142 -23.21 2.46 -1.80
CA VAL A 142 -21.97 2.28 -2.55
C VAL A 142 -21.52 0.82 -2.34
N ARG A 143 -21.47 0.03 -3.43
CA ARG A 143 -21.04 -1.37 -3.38
C ARG A 143 -19.57 -1.43 -3.00
N LEU A 144 -19.30 -1.69 -1.73
CA LEU A 144 -17.95 -1.76 -1.18
C LEU A 144 -17.25 -3.06 -1.63
N PRO A 145 -15.92 -3.02 -1.83
CA PRO A 145 -15.17 -4.18 -2.23
C PRO A 145 -15.09 -5.22 -1.09
N THR A 146 -15.24 -6.50 -1.42
CA THR A 146 -15.04 -7.61 -0.48
C THR A 146 -13.60 -8.10 -0.50
N LEU A 147 -13.14 -8.73 0.58
CA LEU A 147 -11.79 -9.35 0.65
C LEU A 147 -11.54 -10.29 -0.52
N ARG A 148 -12.52 -11.14 -0.86
CA ARG A 148 -12.43 -12.08 -1.99
C ARG A 148 -12.32 -11.35 -3.34
N SER A 149 -13.11 -10.29 -3.54
CA SER A 149 -13.08 -9.51 -4.79
C SER A 149 -11.71 -8.85 -5.01
N VAL A 150 -11.15 -8.23 -3.96
CA VAL A 150 -9.83 -7.59 -4.02
C VAL A 150 -8.73 -8.65 -4.20
N ALA A 151 -8.78 -9.77 -3.48
CA ALA A 151 -7.82 -10.86 -3.60
C ALA A 151 -7.76 -11.42 -5.02
N VAL A 152 -8.92 -11.71 -5.62
CA VAL A 152 -9.01 -12.20 -7.00
C VAL A 152 -8.49 -11.16 -7.98
N SER A 153 -8.83 -9.88 -7.80
CA SER A 153 -8.34 -8.79 -8.65
C SER A 153 -6.82 -8.67 -8.61
N VAL A 154 -6.20 -8.69 -7.42
CA VAL A 154 -4.74 -8.64 -7.27
C VAL A 154 -4.08 -9.87 -7.88
N GLY A 155 -4.66 -11.06 -7.70
CA GLY A 155 -4.16 -12.31 -8.31
C GLY A 155 -4.18 -12.26 -9.84
N LEU A 156 -5.31 -11.86 -10.43
CA LEU A 156 -5.46 -11.72 -11.89
C LEU A 156 -4.52 -10.65 -12.46
N LEU A 157 -4.35 -9.52 -11.76
CA LEU A 157 -3.43 -8.47 -12.15
C LEU A 157 -1.99 -9.00 -12.27
N ASN A 158 -1.53 -9.72 -11.25
CA ASN A 158 -0.17 -10.27 -11.23
C ASN A 158 0.04 -11.40 -12.25
N LEU A 159 -0.96 -12.29 -12.42
CA LEU A 159 -0.92 -13.35 -13.43
C LEU A 159 -0.91 -12.79 -14.85
N GLY A 160 -1.59 -11.67 -15.10
CA GLY A 160 -1.55 -10.98 -16.38
C GLY A 160 -0.23 -10.24 -16.61
N SER A 161 0.29 -9.57 -15.57
CA SER A 161 1.44 -8.69 -15.71
C SER A 161 2.79 -9.40 -15.75
N VAL A 162 2.90 -10.59 -15.19
CA VAL A 162 4.15 -11.37 -15.17
C VAL A 162 4.67 -11.66 -16.59
N TRP A 163 3.78 -11.81 -17.57
CA TRP A 163 4.14 -12.03 -18.98
C TRP A 163 4.93 -10.87 -19.60
N PHE A 164 4.86 -9.69 -18.99
CA PHE A 164 5.56 -8.48 -19.39
C PHE A 164 6.76 -8.15 -18.50
N GLY A 165 7.18 -9.08 -17.63
CA GLY A 165 8.28 -8.88 -16.69
C GLY A 165 7.98 -7.85 -15.61
N SER A 166 6.69 -7.65 -15.29
CA SER A 166 6.29 -6.78 -14.20
C SER A 166 6.76 -7.32 -12.85
N MET A 167 7.22 -6.41 -11.99
CA MET A 167 7.33 -6.69 -10.56
C MET A 167 5.95 -6.96 -9.95
N PRO A 168 5.86 -7.65 -8.80
CA PRO A 168 4.60 -7.89 -8.11
C PRO A 168 3.83 -6.60 -7.88
N MET A 169 2.55 -6.59 -8.27
CA MET A 169 1.64 -5.45 -8.18
C MET A 169 0.58 -5.65 -7.11
N CYS A 170 -0.02 -4.54 -6.67
CA CYS A 170 -1.09 -4.54 -5.70
C CYS A 170 -2.01 -3.31 -5.88
N HIS A 171 -3.16 -3.28 -5.19
CA HIS A 171 -4.07 -2.12 -5.22
C HIS A 171 -3.60 -0.94 -4.34
N GLY A 172 -2.67 -1.17 -3.40
CA GLY A 172 -1.99 -0.15 -2.59
C GLY A 172 -2.91 0.87 -1.91
N CYS A 173 -3.27 0.66 -0.64
CA CYS A 173 -4.16 1.56 0.12
C CYS A 173 -3.69 3.03 0.15
N GLY A 174 -2.39 3.29 0.24
CA GLY A 174 -1.84 4.66 0.24
C GLY A 174 -2.09 5.42 -1.07
N GLY A 175 -2.09 4.73 -2.21
CA GLY A 175 -2.41 5.32 -3.51
C GLY A 175 -3.90 5.68 -3.62
N LEU A 176 -4.77 4.83 -3.07
CA LEU A 176 -6.21 5.10 -2.98
C LEU A 176 -6.50 6.30 -2.08
N ALA A 177 -5.92 6.33 -0.87
CA ALA A 177 -6.04 7.45 0.07
C ALA A 177 -5.56 8.77 -0.55
N SER A 178 -4.41 8.74 -1.22
CA SER A 178 -3.86 9.93 -1.89
C SER A 178 -4.79 10.47 -2.96
N GLN A 179 -5.35 9.61 -3.80
CA GLN A 179 -6.29 10.03 -4.85
C GLN A 179 -7.58 10.60 -4.26
N TYR A 180 -8.10 9.98 -3.18
CA TYR A 180 -9.25 10.50 -2.46
C TYR A 180 -8.97 11.88 -1.84
N LEU A 181 -7.79 12.08 -1.26
CA LEU A 181 -7.34 13.38 -0.72
C LEU A 181 -7.22 14.46 -1.82
N PHE A 182 -6.79 14.08 -3.02
CA PHE A 182 -6.81 14.98 -4.19
C PHE A 182 -8.20 15.17 -4.82
N GLY A 183 -9.25 14.65 -4.17
CA GLY A 183 -10.65 14.85 -4.58
C GLY A 183 -11.17 13.85 -5.61
N ALA A 184 -10.41 12.81 -5.97
CA ALA A 184 -10.88 11.77 -6.87
C ALA A 184 -11.94 10.90 -6.19
N ARG A 185 -13.13 10.79 -6.82
CA ARG A 185 -14.26 9.98 -6.34
C ARG A 185 -14.64 8.85 -7.28
N THR A 186 -13.93 8.73 -8.40
CA THR A 186 -14.19 7.72 -9.43
C THR A 186 -12.88 7.07 -9.87
N GLN A 187 -12.98 5.91 -10.53
CA GLN A 187 -11.82 5.16 -11.04
C GLN A 187 -11.08 5.88 -12.17
N MET A 188 -11.62 6.99 -12.69
CA MET A 188 -11.04 7.77 -13.79
C MET A 188 -9.66 8.32 -13.48
N SER A 189 -9.39 8.70 -12.22
CA SER A 189 -8.07 9.17 -11.81
C SER A 189 -7.01 8.07 -11.95
N VAL A 190 -7.33 6.85 -11.51
CA VAL A 190 -6.44 5.68 -11.65
C VAL A 190 -6.21 5.37 -13.12
N LEU A 191 -7.28 5.38 -13.94
CA LEU A 191 -7.19 5.13 -15.37
C LEU A 191 -6.34 6.19 -16.07
N MET A 192 -6.55 7.47 -15.79
CA MET A 192 -5.78 8.57 -16.35
C MET A 192 -4.29 8.49 -16.01
N LEU A 193 -3.97 8.15 -14.75
CA LEU A 193 -2.58 7.98 -14.34
C LEU A 193 -1.94 6.77 -15.03
N GLY A 194 -2.68 5.67 -15.17
CA GLY A 194 -2.23 4.47 -15.88
C GLY A 194 -1.98 4.74 -17.36
N THR A 195 -2.94 5.37 -18.05
CA THR A 195 -2.82 5.72 -19.47
C THR A 195 -1.68 6.70 -19.70
N ALA A 196 -1.54 7.75 -18.87
CA ALA A 196 -0.42 8.68 -18.96
C ALA A 196 0.94 7.98 -18.84
N LYS A 197 1.08 7.04 -17.89
CA LYS A 197 2.31 6.22 -17.73
C LYS A 197 2.55 5.32 -18.94
N MET A 198 1.51 4.71 -19.50
CA MET A 198 1.63 3.87 -20.70
C MET A 198 2.03 4.68 -21.92
N THR A 199 1.41 5.84 -22.15
CA THR A 199 1.79 6.75 -23.24
C THR A 199 3.25 7.21 -23.07
N LEU A 200 3.65 7.58 -21.86
CA LEU A 200 5.02 7.97 -21.55
C LEU A 200 6.02 6.82 -21.82
N ALA A 201 5.70 5.60 -21.39
CA ALA A 201 6.53 4.42 -21.60
C ALA A 201 6.68 4.07 -23.10
N VAL A 202 5.59 4.13 -23.86
CA VAL A 202 5.60 3.87 -25.30
C VAL A 202 6.39 4.94 -26.05
N LEU A 203 6.26 6.22 -25.70
CA LEU A 203 6.92 7.31 -26.42
C LEU A 203 8.39 7.52 -26.03
N LEU A 204 8.78 7.18 -24.80
CA LEU A 204 10.08 7.55 -24.23
C LEU A 204 10.81 6.38 -23.56
N GLY A 205 10.34 5.14 -23.64
CA GLY A 205 10.82 3.99 -22.85
C GLY A 205 12.35 3.91 -22.60
N PRO A 206 13.20 3.74 -23.62
CA PRO A 206 14.66 3.72 -23.46
C PRO A 206 15.23 5.05 -22.95
N SER A 207 14.67 6.18 -23.37
CA SER A 207 15.09 7.51 -22.90
C SER A 207 14.72 7.76 -21.43
N LEU A 208 13.61 7.21 -20.94
CA LEU A 208 13.27 7.22 -19.51
C LEU A 208 14.29 6.44 -18.70
N LEU A 209 14.77 5.31 -19.21
CA LEU A 209 15.82 4.54 -18.53
C LEU A 209 17.14 5.34 -18.45
N THR A 210 17.51 6.07 -19.51
CA THR A 210 18.64 7.00 -19.48
C THR A 210 18.41 8.12 -18.46
N LEU A 211 17.21 8.70 -18.43
CA LEU A 211 16.85 9.74 -17.46
C LEU A 211 16.93 9.23 -16.01
N PHE A 212 16.43 8.02 -15.74
CA PHE A 212 16.47 7.42 -14.40
C PHE A 212 17.90 7.12 -13.93
N ARG A 213 18.85 6.84 -14.84
CA ARG A 213 20.27 6.66 -14.47
C ARG A 213 20.94 7.96 -13.99
N HIS A 214 20.45 9.11 -14.46
CA HIS A 214 20.96 10.43 -14.06
C HIS A 214 20.09 11.08 -12.96
N PHE A 215 19.01 10.41 -12.53
CA PHE A 215 18.18 10.90 -11.45
C PHE A 215 18.97 10.89 -10.13
N PRO A 216 18.97 11.99 -9.35
CA PRO A 216 19.84 12.12 -8.20
C PRO A 216 19.48 11.09 -7.12
N PRO A 217 20.40 10.17 -6.75
CA PRO A 217 20.11 9.09 -5.82
C PRO A 217 19.79 9.59 -4.41
N THR A 218 20.24 10.80 -4.07
CA THR A 218 19.96 11.45 -2.79
C THR A 218 18.48 11.81 -2.62
N LEU A 219 17.79 12.21 -3.68
CA LEU A 219 16.35 12.50 -3.62
C LEU A 219 15.56 11.21 -3.43
N LEU A 220 15.92 10.15 -4.17
CA LEU A 220 15.28 8.84 -4.03
C LEU A 220 15.47 8.28 -2.60
N ALA A 221 16.68 8.34 -2.07
CA ALA A 221 16.97 7.92 -0.69
C ALA A 221 16.17 8.73 0.33
N THR A 222 15.99 10.03 0.11
CA THR A 222 15.18 10.89 1.00
C THR A 222 13.72 10.47 1.00
N PHE A 223 13.12 10.24 -0.18
CA PHE A 223 11.73 9.78 -0.28
C PHE A 223 11.54 8.41 0.38
N LEU A 224 12.44 7.46 0.12
CA LEU A 224 12.38 6.13 0.73
C LEU A 224 12.54 6.19 2.25
N LEU A 225 13.44 7.04 2.77
CA LEU A 225 13.62 7.21 4.21
C LEU A 225 12.38 7.80 4.85
N VAL A 226 11.82 8.87 4.29
CA VAL A 226 10.65 9.55 4.85
C VAL A 226 9.43 8.63 4.80
N SER A 227 9.16 7.98 3.67
CA SER A 227 8.07 6.99 3.57
C SER A 227 8.27 5.81 4.53
N GLY A 228 9.51 5.36 4.74
CA GLY A 228 9.82 4.33 5.71
C GLY A 228 9.58 4.77 7.16
N LEU A 229 9.98 6.00 7.51
CA LEU A 229 9.73 6.58 8.83
C LEU A 229 8.24 6.82 9.08
N GLU A 230 7.52 7.34 8.09
CA GLU A 230 6.08 7.55 8.13
C GLU A 230 5.35 6.22 8.36
N LEU A 231 5.70 5.18 7.61
CA LEU A 231 5.14 3.85 7.81
C LEU A 231 5.49 3.28 9.20
N ALA A 232 6.71 3.51 9.68
CA ALA A 232 7.14 3.09 11.03
C ALA A 232 6.39 3.82 12.15
N THR A 233 5.81 5.02 11.91
CA THR A 233 5.04 5.72 12.95
C THR A 233 3.78 4.97 13.37
N THR A 234 3.23 4.08 12.52
CA THR A 234 2.09 3.21 12.85
C THR A 234 2.38 2.26 14.03
N ALA A 235 3.66 1.99 14.32
CA ALA A 235 4.07 1.25 15.51
C ALA A 235 3.67 1.94 16.82
N ARG A 236 3.43 3.26 16.79
CA ARG A 236 3.01 4.05 17.97
C ARG A 236 1.57 3.78 18.40
N ASP A 237 0.73 3.27 17.50
CA ASP A 237 -0.68 3.00 17.79
C ASP A 237 -0.87 1.67 18.55
N ILE A 238 0.20 0.91 18.75
CA ILE A 238 0.19 -0.34 19.52
C ILE A 238 0.19 -0.03 21.02
N SER A 239 -0.93 -0.33 21.68
CA SER A 239 -1.16 0.02 23.09
C SER A 239 -0.82 -1.09 24.08
N THR A 240 -0.82 -2.36 23.66
CA THR A 240 -0.60 -3.48 24.58
C THR A 240 0.85 -3.97 24.58
N LYS A 241 1.35 -4.40 25.75
CA LYS A 241 2.70 -4.97 25.89
C LYS A 241 2.89 -6.25 25.07
N LEU A 242 1.83 -7.06 24.94
CA LEU A 242 1.86 -8.30 24.16
C LEU A 242 2.04 -7.96 22.68
N ASP A 243 1.20 -7.07 22.13
CA ASP A 243 1.25 -6.70 20.72
C ASP A 243 2.56 -5.99 20.36
N MET A 244 3.09 -5.15 21.27
CA MET A 244 4.40 -4.53 21.11
C MET A 244 5.53 -5.58 21.04
N THR A 245 5.45 -6.61 21.89
CA THR A 245 6.43 -7.72 21.88
C THR A 245 6.35 -8.51 20.58
N VAL A 246 5.14 -8.85 20.13
CA VAL A 246 4.90 -9.54 18.86
C VAL A 246 5.42 -8.72 17.68
N MET A 247 5.14 -7.42 17.64
CA MET A 247 5.66 -6.51 16.61
C MET A 247 7.19 -6.48 16.62
N CYS A 248 7.84 -6.29 17.77
CA CYS A 248 9.30 -6.27 17.87
C CYS A 248 9.93 -7.58 17.40
N LEU A 249 9.37 -8.73 17.79
CA LEU A 249 9.82 -10.04 17.33
C LEU A 249 9.63 -10.22 15.82
N THR A 250 8.52 -9.72 15.27
CA THR A 250 8.27 -9.69 13.82
C THR A 250 9.36 -8.88 13.10
N VAL A 251 9.67 -7.67 13.59
CA VAL A 251 10.70 -6.79 13.02
C VAL A 251 12.07 -7.44 13.08
N VAL A 252 12.46 -7.98 14.24
CA VAL A 252 13.76 -8.66 14.41
C VAL A 252 13.86 -9.86 13.47
N GLY A 253 12.81 -10.69 13.36
CA GLY A 253 12.77 -11.80 12.41
C GLY A 253 12.90 -11.35 10.96
N SER A 254 12.21 -10.27 10.58
CA SER A 254 12.29 -9.68 9.24
C SER A 254 13.68 -9.16 8.90
N LEU A 255 14.34 -8.47 9.83
CA LEU A 255 15.69 -7.92 9.63
C LEU A 255 16.78 -9.00 9.62
N ALA A 256 16.57 -10.10 10.34
CA ALA A 256 17.53 -11.19 10.42
C ALA A 256 17.58 -12.04 9.14
N SER A 257 16.47 -12.17 8.40
CA SER A 257 16.45 -12.91 7.13
C SER A 257 15.54 -12.32 6.06
N ASN A 258 14.22 -12.41 6.19
CA ASN A 258 13.28 -11.91 5.20
C ASN A 258 11.88 -11.66 5.80
N SER A 259 10.99 -11.02 5.03
CA SER A 259 9.64 -10.71 5.50
C SER A 259 8.82 -11.95 5.90
N LEU A 260 9.06 -13.12 5.29
CA LEU A 260 8.35 -14.36 5.63
C LEU A 260 8.73 -14.87 7.02
N SER A 261 10.03 -14.92 7.32
CA SER A 261 10.50 -15.38 8.62
C SER A 261 10.03 -14.47 9.74
N GLY A 262 10.06 -13.15 9.52
CA GLY A 262 9.48 -12.18 10.46
C GLY A 262 8.00 -12.43 10.70
N PHE A 263 7.21 -12.63 9.63
CA PHE A 263 5.79 -12.96 9.76
C PHE A 263 5.55 -14.26 10.54
N VAL A 264 6.30 -15.33 10.24
CA VAL A 264 6.17 -16.62 10.93
C VAL A 264 6.55 -16.50 12.41
N VAL A 265 7.67 -15.82 12.72
CA VAL A 265 8.11 -15.57 14.09
C VAL A 265 7.06 -14.76 14.86
N GLY A 266 6.53 -13.70 14.26
CA GLY A 266 5.46 -12.90 14.83
C GLY A 266 4.19 -13.70 15.12
N MET A 267 3.75 -14.50 14.14
CA MET A 267 2.57 -15.35 14.26
C MET A 267 2.71 -16.37 15.40
N LEU A 268 3.86 -17.06 15.46
CA LEU A 268 4.15 -18.01 16.54
C LEU A 268 4.21 -17.32 17.90
N ALA A 269 4.86 -16.16 17.99
CA ALA A 269 4.93 -15.38 19.22
C ALA A 269 3.53 -14.96 19.70
N HIS A 270 2.66 -14.53 18.79
CA HIS A 270 1.29 -14.15 19.11
C HIS A 270 0.51 -15.30 19.74
N PHE A 271 0.53 -16.48 19.11
CA PHE A 271 -0.19 -17.64 19.63
C PHE A 271 0.37 -18.14 20.97
N LEU A 272 1.69 -18.21 21.11
CA LEU A 272 2.33 -18.71 22.34
C LEU A 272 2.11 -17.77 23.53
N LEU A 273 2.31 -16.46 23.32
CA LEU A 273 2.13 -15.46 24.38
C LEU A 273 0.64 -15.24 24.70
N GLY A 274 -0.24 -15.29 23.69
CA GLY A 274 -1.69 -15.20 23.88
C GLY A 274 -2.24 -16.39 24.68
N ALA A 275 -1.82 -17.61 24.33
CA ALA A 275 -2.20 -18.82 25.08
C ALA A 275 -1.71 -18.78 26.53
N GLY A 276 -0.45 -18.39 26.75
CA GLY A 276 0.11 -18.24 28.10
C GLY A 276 -0.61 -17.20 28.96
N SER A 277 -0.98 -16.06 28.36
CA SER A 277 -1.73 -15.00 29.03
C SER A 277 -3.13 -15.45 29.47
N CYS A 278 -3.80 -16.24 28.63
CA CYS A 278 -5.13 -16.78 28.89
C CYS A 278 -5.10 -17.86 29.98
N LEU A 279 -4.09 -18.74 29.96
CA LEU A 279 -3.88 -19.77 30.98
C LEU A 279 -3.58 -19.16 32.35
N LEU A 280 -2.69 -18.16 32.43
CA LEU A 280 -2.38 -17.46 33.68
C LEU A 280 -3.59 -16.72 34.27
N ARG A 281 -4.47 -16.13 33.44
CA ARG A 281 -5.72 -15.51 33.90
C ARG A 281 -6.77 -16.52 34.36
N ARG A 282 -6.75 -17.76 33.87
CA ARG A 282 -7.66 -18.83 34.31
C ARG A 282 -7.22 -19.49 35.62
N SER A 283 -5.94 -19.39 35.98
CA SER A 283 -5.37 -20.00 37.19
C SER A 283 -5.26 -19.05 38.39
N ALA A 284 -5.64 -17.76 38.22
CA ALA A 284 -5.68 -16.73 39.25
C ALA A 284 -7.14 -16.41 39.61
#